data_AF-A0A7W4Z7J3-F1
#
_entry.id   AF-A0A7W4Z7J3-F1
#
_cell.length_a   1.000
_cell.length_b   1.000
_cell.length_c   1.000
_cell.angle_alpha   90.00
_cell.angle_beta   90.00
_cell.angle_gamma   90.00
#
_symmetry.space_group_name_H-M   'P 1'
#
loop_
_entity.id
_entity.type
_entity.pdbx_description
1 polymer ?
#
loop_
_entity_poly.entity_id
_entity_poly.type
_entity_poly.pdbx_seq_one_letter_code
_entity_poly.pdbx_strand_id
1 'polypeptide(L)'
;MLRNTMLGALAAGLMSLTAAASAQEMNRELAEMAALEEQQLVEARAAYPQYFAEAYARYPEIPRGILEAIAWSKSRWQHLVPAEKQEPHHRMPSAYGVMGLYGGDGFVDQVGEAARLLLVDRAAIIADPRMNILAAAALLADEIYWQAAVIKTPEDMAPILARFAGFPSEKEKSAVDDFARDSFAFDVLLSLERGVKDKGAVVPKIPVAWKQAFDRSTLVRMRAPFVRLDVSRDHIEASGATIDPTTGIVKRDTEGELAVQSTDYGPAIWNPAHTSNFTATRNSAVSAVTIHTTDGNYAGAISWFKDPEADVSAHYVIRSSDGQVTQMVREAHRAWHVRGGHNDYTIGIEHEAFVDNSAWYTSAMYRSSAALVRNLCSKYSGISCSSAYDGPSHRGVVVLPTSIRIKGHQHYSGNNHVDPGIYWNWSSYHSLLNGGDGGGDGGGGGNPYTPAEACGSGFNVINSHTLSGGKIYLLWNGSSGQNCVVTMKSSDIGSPSSVSASLQVEGGTKTTDSGNFSYYAGPIKQSASNDCVKWGGSVGNSSWESPFEHCGS
;
A
#
# COMPACT_ATOMS: atom_id res chain seq x y z
N MET A 1 35.60 -0.32 -41.79
CA MET A 1 34.65 -0.78 -40.77
C MET A 1 34.38 0.25 -39.66
N LEU A 2 35.35 1.06 -39.22
CA LEU A 2 35.22 1.94 -38.04
C LEU A 2 34.20 3.12 -38.09
N ARG A 3 33.54 3.43 -39.22
CA ARG A 3 32.60 4.57 -39.30
C ARG A 3 31.15 4.25 -38.88
N ASN A 4 30.69 3.00 -38.97
CA ASN A 4 29.29 2.67 -38.69
C ASN A 4 28.98 2.49 -37.20
N THR A 5 29.98 2.19 -36.36
CA THR A 5 29.81 2.00 -34.92
C THR A 5 29.59 3.30 -34.15
N MET A 6 30.18 4.43 -34.58
CA MET A 6 30.00 5.72 -33.91
C MET A 6 28.58 6.30 -34.08
N LEU A 7 27.95 6.16 -35.26
CA LEU A 7 26.58 6.68 -35.46
C LEU A 7 25.55 5.96 -34.59
N GLY A 8 25.69 4.65 -34.38
CA GLY A 8 24.80 3.89 -33.48
C GLY A 8 24.87 4.36 -32.03
N ALA A 9 26.09 4.62 -31.52
CA ALA A 9 26.30 5.11 -30.16
C ALA A 9 25.73 6.54 -29.96
N LEU A 10 25.93 7.44 -30.93
CA LEU A 10 25.38 8.80 -30.89
C LEU A 10 23.85 8.83 -30.95
N ALA A 11 23.23 7.99 -31.80
CA ALA A 11 21.78 7.88 -31.88
C ALA A 11 21.17 7.33 -30.57
N ALA A 12 21.77 6.28 -30.00
CA ALA A 12 21.34 5.71 -28.72
C ALA A 12 21.45 6.74 -27.57
N GLY A 13 22.58 7.46 -27.49
CA GLY A 13 22.80 8.50 -26.47
C GLY A 13 21.79 9.65 -26.55
N LEU A 14 21.48 10.13 -27.76
CA LEU A 14 20.45 11.16 -27.98
C LEU A 14 19.06 10.66 -27.58
N MET A 15 18.68 9.43 -27.94
CA MET A 15 17.40 8.85 -27.52
C MET A 15 17.29 8.69 -26.00
N SER A 16 18.35 8.22 -25.32
CA SER A 16 18.34 8.11 -23.85
C SER A 16 18.26 9.47 -23.15
N LEU A 17 18.90 10.51 -23.70
CA LEU A 17 18.79 11.87 -23.17
C LEU A 17 17.36 12.41 -23.30
N THR A 18 16.71 12.20 -24.45
CA THR A 18 15.30 12.63 -24.63
C THR A 18 14.33 11.86 -23.75
N ALA A 19 14.53 10.55 -23.57
CA ALA A 19 13.65 9.73 -22.72
C ALA A 19 13.77 10.11 -21.24
N ALA A 20 14.99 10.32 -20.74
CA ALA A 20 15.25 10.79 -19.39
C ALA A 20 14.63 12.18 -19.15
N ALA A 21 14.76 13.10 -20.10
CA ALA A 21 14.14 14.43 -20.01
C ALA A 21 12.60 14.35 -19.94
N SER A 22 11.96 13.54 -20.79
CA SER A 22 10.50 13.37 -20.74
C SER A 22 10.01 12.71 -19.45
N ALA A 23 10.76 11.75 -18.90
CA ALA A 23 10.42 11.14 -17.61
C ALA A 23 10.59 12.15 -16.45
N GLN A 24 11.61 13.00 -16.51
CA GLN A 24 11.85 14.04 -15.51
C GLN A 24 10.78 15.15 -15.54
N GLU A 25 10.32 15.56 -16.73
CA GLU A 25 9.23 16.51 -16.91
C GLU A 25 7.88 15.94 -16.43
N MET A 26 7.56 14.70 -16.80
CA MET A 26 6.35 14.00 -16.34
C MET A 26 6.31 13.82 -14.81
N ASN A 27 7.45 13.52 -14.18
CA ASN A 27 7.54 13.47 -12.72
C ASN A 27 7.40 14.87 -12.07
N ARG A 28 7.80 15.95 -12.75
CA ARG A 28 7.56 17.33 -12.29
C ARG A 28 6.05 17.65 -12.28
N GLU A 29 5.34 17.38 -13.38
CA GLU A 29 3.88 17.60 -13.47
C GLU A 29 3.11 16.81 -12.41
N LEU A 30 3.49 15.55 -12.15
CA LEU A 30 2.88 14.73 -11.11
C LEU A 30 3.17 15.27 -9.70
N ALA A 31 4.37 15.80 -9.45
CA ALA A 31 4.71 16.45 -8.18
C ALA A 31 3.96 17.77 -7.96
N GLU A 32 3.80 18.58 -9.01
CA GLU A 32 2.99 19.82 -8.99
C GLU A 32 1.51 19.51 -8.70
N MET A 33 0.93 18.48 -9.32
CA MET A 33 -0.42 18.01 -8.99
C MET A 33 -0.53 17.51 -7.54
N ALA A 34 0.44 16.72 -7.06
CA ALA A 34 0.43 16.19 -5.69
C ALA A 34 0.56 17.29 -4.62
N ALA A 35 1.29 18.37 -4.90
CA ALA A 35 1.39 19.54 -4.03
C ALA A 35 0.09 20.36 -3.96
N LEU A 36 -0.62 20.52 -5.09
CA LEU A 36 -1.94 21.14 -5.13
C LEU A 36 -3.00 20.31 -4.40
N GLU A 37 -2.95 18.98 -4.56
CA GLU A 37 -3.77 18.03 -3.80
C GLU A 37 -3.48 18.11 -2.30
N GLU A 38 -2.20 18.17 -1.89
CA GLU A 38 -1.83 18.34 -0.49
C GLU A 38 -2.36 19.65 0.11
N GLN A 39 -2.25 20.77 -0.60
CA GLN A 39 -2.79 22.05 -0.13
C GLN A 39 -4.32 21.97 0.10
N GLN A 40 -5.05 21.40 -0.86
CA GLN A 40 -6.51 21.24 -0.76
C GLN A 40 -6.91 20.32 0.40
N LEU A 41 -6.18 19.22 0.60
CA LEU A 41 -6.45 18.27 1.68
C LEU A 41 -6.10 18.85 3.07
N VAL A 42 -5.00 19.61 3.18
CA VAL A 42 -4.64 20.31 4.43
C VAL A 42 -5.72 21.32 4.84
N GLU A 43 -6.23 22.10 3.89
CA GLU A 43 -7.32 23.06 4.14
C GLU A 43 -8.62 22.34 4.53
N ALA A 44 -9.05 21.33 3.76
CA ALA A 44 -10.29 20.59 4.02
C ALA A 44 -10.29 19.82 5.37
N ARG A 45 -9.11 19.40 5.85
CA ARG A 45 -8.94 18.63 7.11
C ARG A 45 -8.76 19.50 8.35
N ALA A 46 -8.54 20.81 8.21
CA ALA A 46 -8.15 21.69 9.32
C ALA A 46 -9.12 21.68 10.51
N ALA A 47 -10.42 21.47 10.28
CA ALA A 47 -11.44 21.40 11.33
C ALA A 47 -11.59 20.00 11.98
N TYR A 48 -11.08 18.92 11.36
CA TYR A 48 -11.37 17.55 11.78
C TYR A 48 -10.88 17.21 13.20
N PRO A 49 -9.71 17.71 13.68
CA PRO A 49 -9.30 17.50 15.08
C PRO A 49 -10.32 17.99 16.11
N GLN A 50 -11.08 19.05 15.80
CA GLN A 50 -12.18 19.52 16.66
C GLN A 50 -13.37 18.57 16.62
N TYR A 51 -13.73 18.04 15.44
CA TYR A 51 -14.83 17.10 15.27
C TYR A 51 -14.55 15.74 15.95
N PHE A 52 -13.32 15.23 15.86
CA PHE A 52 -12.90 14.06 16.64
C PHE A 52 -12.95 14.35 18.14
N ALA A 53 -12.45 15.52 18.60
CA ALA A 53 -12.51 15.90 20.01
C ALA A 53 -13.95 16.00 20.55
N GLU A 54 -14.90 16.49 19.75
CA GLU A 54 -16.34 16.51 20.06
C GLU A 54 -16.90 15.08 20.16
N ALA A 55 -16.60 14.22 19.19
CA ALA A 55 -17.07 12.83 19.19
C ALA A 55 -16.62 12.06 20.44
N TYR A 56 -15.35 12.17 20.84
CA TYR A 56 -14.86 11.59 22.09
C TYR A 56 -15.39 12.24 23.37
N ALA A 57 -15.91 13.48 23.31
CA ALA A 57 -16.57 14.11 24.45
C ALA A 57 -18.01 13.59 24.62
N ARG A 58 -18.63 13.11 23.53
CA ARG A 58 -19.96 12.48 23.52
C ARG A 58 -19.91 10.97 23.78
N TYR A 59 -18.84 10.30 23.33
CA TYR A 59 -18.63 8.85 23.42
C TYR A 59 -17.26 8.53 24.08
N PRO A 60 -17.10 8.82 25.40
CA PRO A 60 -15.83 8.67 26.12
C PRO A 60 -15.34 7.22 26.28
N GLU A 61 -16.17 6.23 26.00
CA GLU A 61 -15.85 4.79 25.97
C GLU A 61 -14.94 4.40 24.78
N ILE A 62 -14.84 5.24 23.74
CA ILE A 62 -13.99 4.98 22.57
C ILE A 62 -12.55 5.45 22.86
N PRO A 63 -11.53 4.57 22.75
CA PRO A 63 -10.14 4.95 22.99
C PRO A 63 -9.64 6.04 22.03
N ARG A 64 -8.90 7.01 22.56
CA ARG A 64 -8.33 8.13 21.77
C ARG A 64 -7.41 7.61 20.66
N GLY A 65 -7.55 8.19 19.47
CA GLY A 65 -6.86 7.76 18.26
C GLY A 65 -7.62 6.77 17.39
N ILE A 66 -8.65 6.08 17.89
CA ILE A 66 -9.43 5.10 17.12
C ILE A 66 -10.23 5.76 15.98
N LEU A 67 -10.92 6.88 16.24
CA LEU A 67 -11.67 7.59 15.20
C LEU A 67 -10.75 8.17 14.12
N GLU A 68 -9.61 8.74 14.53
CA GLU A 68 -8.55 9.23 13.64
C GLU A 68 -7.99 8.11 12.77
N ALA A 69 -7.74 6.94 13.35
CA ALA A 69 -7.24 5.75 12.68
C ALA A 69 -8.27 5.13 11.72
N ILE A 70 -9.55 5.06 12.10
CA ILE A 70 -10.64 4.61 11.22
C ILE A 70 -10.76 5.55 10.02
N ALA A 71 -10.80 6.87 10.23
CA ALA A 71 -10.81 7.84 9.14
C ALA A 71 -9.60 7.69 8.22
N TRP A 72 -8.43 7.38 8.78
CA TRP A 72 -7.23 7.13 7.99
C TRP A 72 -7.32 5.85 7.16
N SER A 73 -7.75 4.73 7.75
CA SER A 73 -7.90 3.43 7.06
C SER A 73 -9.03 3.41 6.04
N LYS A 74 -10.13 4.14 6.28
CA LYS A 74 -11.29 4.20 5.38
C LYS A 74 -11.11 5.19 4.23
N SER A 75 -10.66 6.42 4.51
CA SER A 75 -10.64 7.51 3.52
C SER A 75 -9.31 8.28 3.42
N ARG A 76 -8.30 7.93 4.23
CA ARG A 76 -7.10 8.77 4.49
C ARG A 76 -7.47 10.19 4.98
N TRP A 77 -8.59 10.35 5.68
CA TRP A 77 -9.23 11.65 6.03
C TRP A 77 -9.75 12.45 4.81
N GLN A 78 -10.28 11.79 3.79
CA GLN A 78 -10.97 12.44 2.67
C GLN A 78 -12.48 12.40 2.92
N HIS A 79 -13.19 13.52 2.74
CA HIS A 79 -14.65 13.49 2.77
C HIS A 79 -15.18 12.88 1.47
N LEU A 80 -15.40 11.57 1.46
CA LEU A 80 -15.82 10.82 0.28
C LEU A 80 -17.23 11.23 -0.16
N VAL A 81 -17.34 11.85 -1.34
CA VAL A 81 -18.61 12.17 -2.01
C VAL A 81 -18.63 11.41 -3.34
N PRO A 82 -19.26 10.22 -3.40
CA PRO A 82 -19.34 9.43 -4.62
C PRO A 82 -20.05 10.20 -5.75
N ALA A 83 -19.50 10.13 -6.96
CA ALA A 83 -20.11 10.74 -8.14
C ALA A 83 -21.50 10.15 -8.44
N GLU A 84 -22.38 10.95 -9.06
CA GLU A 84 -23.75 10.50 -9.35
C GLU A 84 -23.78 9.23 -10.23
N LYS A 85 -24.75 8.37 -9.92
CA LYS A 85 -24.77 6.94 -10.26
C LYS A 85 -24.44 6.61 -11.72
N GLN A 86 -23.40 5.80 -11.93
CA GLN A 86 -23.23 5.00 -13.15
C GLN A 86 -23.69 3.56 -12.88
N GLU A 87 -24.54 3.02 -13.77
CA GLU A 87 -24.97 1.60 -13.89
C GLU A 87 -24.97 0.74 -12.60
N PRO A 88 -26.12 0.58 -11.89
CA PRO A 88 -26.18 0.03 -10.53
C PRO A 88 -25.70 -1.40 -10.28
N HIS A 89 -25.34 -2.17 -11.32
CA HIS A 89 -25.20 -3.63 -11.27
C HIS A 89 -23.78 -4.14 -11.54
N HIS A 90 -22.76 -3.27 -11.46
CA HIS A 90 -21.37 -3.63 -11.83
C HIS A 90 -20.28 -2.96 -10.98
N ARG A 91 -20.62 -2.39 -9.81
CA ARG A 91 -19.66 -1.73 -8.92
C ARG A 91 -19.98 -1.99 -7.45
N MET A 92 -18.94 -2.11 -6.65
CA MET A 92 -18.99 -2.19 -5.20
C MET A 92 -19.73 -0.99 -4.59
N PRO A 93 -20.51 -1.16 -3.50
CA PRO A 93 -21.20 -0.08 -2.83
C PRO A 93 -20.28 1.07 -2.39
N SER A 94 -20.72 2.29 -2.65
CA SER A 94 -19.94 3.49 -2.35
C SER A 94 -19.85 3.78 -0.85
N ALA A 95 -18.68 4.20 -0.41
CA ALA A 95 -18.43 4.68 0.95
C ALA A 95 -18.64 6.20 1.05
N TYR A 96 -19.19 6.68 2.16
CA TYR A 96 -19.59 8.08 2.35
C TYR A 96 -18.84 8.78 3.49
N GLY A 97 -18.35 9.99 3.19
CA GLY A 97 -17.72 10.93 4.11
C GLY A 97 -16.35 10.48 4.66
N VAL A 98 -15.90 11.18 5.70
CA VAL A 98 -14.56 11.05 6.31
C VAL A 98 -14.32 9.66 6.91
N MET A 99 -15.38 9.01 7.38
CA MET A 99 -15.32 7.70 8.04
C MET A 99 -15.60 6.53 7.09
N GLY A 100 -15.89 6.78 5.81
CA GLY A 100 -16.17 5.76 4.80
C GLY A 100 -17.30 4.80 5.20
N LEU A 101 -18.44 5.37 5.62
CA LEU A 101 -19.63 4.63 6.03
C LEU A 101 -20.39 4.13 4.81
N TYR A 102 -20.86 2.88 4.82
CA TYR A 102 -21.67 2.34 3.73
C TYR A 102 -23.16 2.65 3.88
N GLY A 103 -23.87 2.72 2.74
CA GLY A 103 -25.29 3.07 2.67
C GLY A 103 -26.26 1.91 2.41
N GLY A 104 -25.77 0.67 2.35
CA GLY A 104 -26.56 -0.52 1.97
C GLY A 104 -25.98 -1.24 0.75
N ASP A 105 -26.86 -1.64 -0.18
CA ASP A 105 -26.55 -2.19 -1.50
C ASP A 105 -25.65 -3.45 -1.51
N GLY A 106 -25.81 -4.33 -0.51
CA GLY A 106 -25.00 -5.55 -0.31
C GLY A 106 -24.03 -5.42 0.88
N PHE A 107 -23.71 -4.19 1.27
CA PHE A 107 -22.98 -3.87 2.50
C PHE A 107 -23.96 -3.46 3.62
N VAL A 108 -23.46 -3.37 4.86
CA VAL A 108 -24.26 -2.92 6.01
C VAL A 108 -24.63 -1.43 5.84
N ASP A 109 -25.89 -1.08 6.09
CA ASP A 109 -26.39 0.30 6.01
C ASP A 109 -25.99 1.13 7.25
N GLN A 110 -24.70 1.40 7.37
CA GLN A 110 -24.10 2.18 8.45
C GLN A 110 -24.63 3.61 8.48
N VAL A 111 -24.89 4.23 7.32
CA VAL A 111 -25.47 5.58 7.22
C VAL A 111 -26.91 5.60 7.74
N GLY A 112 -27.73 4.60 7.42
CA GLY A 112 -29.10 4.47 7.94
C GLY A 112 -29.16 4.20 9.43
N GLU A 113 -28.30 3.32 9.93
CA GLU A 113 -28.28 2.98 11.36
C GLU A 113 -27.71 4.13 12.21
N ALA A 114 -26.66 4.83 11.74
CA ALA A 114 -26.18 6.02 12.42
C ALA A 114 -27.20 7.17 12.39
N ALA A 115 -27.99 7.31 11.31
CA ALA A 115 -29.11 8.27 11.25
C ALA A 115 -30.16 7.96 12.33
N ARG A 116 -30.48 6.67 12.55
CA ARG A 116 -31.36 6.19 13.61
C ARG A 116 -30.79 6.47 15.01
N LEU A 117 -29.51 6.20 15.25
CA LEU A 117 -28.83 6.41 16.54
C LEU A 117 -28.65 7.90 16.90
N LEU A 118 -28.44 8.77 15.90
CA LEU A 118 -28.25 10.21 16.11
C LEU A 118 -29.54 11.04 16.04
N LEU A 119 -30.64 10.48 15.54
CA LEU A 119 -31.90 11.17 15.24
C LEU A 119 -31.75 12.30 14.21
N VAL A 120 -31.08 12.02 13.09
CA VAL A 120 -30.80 12.97 12.00
C VAL A 120 -31.02 12.35 10.63
N ASP A 121 -31.17 13.17 9.58
CA ASP A 121 -31.28 12.68 8.21
C ASP A 121 -29.98 12.06 7.67
N ARG A 122 -30.11 10.99 6.87
CA ARG A 122 -29.00 10.36 6.13
C ARG A 122 -28.17 11.38 5.34
N ALA A 123 -28.84 12.37 4.75
CA ALA A 123 -28.20 13.42 3.96
C ALA A 123 -27.21 14.27 4.78
N ALA A 124 -27.48 14.51 6.06
CA ALA A 124 -26.56 15.23 6.94
C ALA A 124 -25.30 14.41 7.24
N ILE A 125 -25.44 13.09 7.45
CA ILE A 125 -24.31 12.17 7.66
C ILE A 125 -23.46 12.00 6.40
N ILE A 126 -24.08 12.11 5.21
CA ILE A 126 -23.36 12.07 3.94
C ILE A 126 -22.61 13.38 3.67
N ALA A 127 -23.24 14.54 3.89
CA ALA A 127 -22.74 15.84 3.42
C ALA A 127 -21.93 16.67 4.45
N ASP A 128 -22.03 16.40 5.75
CA ASP A 128 -21.24 17.10 6.78
C ASP A 128 -20.14 16.18 7.36
N PRO A 129 -18.84 16.48 7.16
CA PRO A 129 -17.72 15.80 7.80
C PRO A 129 -17.89 15.59 9.32
N ARG A 130 -18.43 16.57 10.04
CA ARG A 130 -18.65 16.50 11.49
C ARG A 130 -19.73 15.49 11.85
N MET A 131 -20.87 15.52 11.15
CA MET A 131 -21.94 14.53 11.35
C MET A 131 -21.49 13.12 10.95
N ASN A 132 -20.65 12.99 9.93
CA ASN A 132 -20.07 11.70 9.53
C ASN A 132 -19.11 11.11 10.60
N ILE A 133 -18.29 11.95 11.23
CA ILE A 133 -17.44 11.55 12.38
C ILE A 133 -18.29 11.16 13.60
N LEU A 134 -19.33 11.94 13.92
CA LEU A 134 -20.28 11.61 14.99
C LEU A 134 -21.07 10.32 14.71
N ALA A 135 -21.39 10.04 13.45
CA ALA A 135 -22.08 8.84 13.01
C ALA A 135 -21.25 7.57 13.26
N ALA A 136 -19.97 7.59 12.89
CA ALA A 136 -19.05 6.50 13.19
C ALA A 136 -18.88 6.27 14.70
N ALA A 137 -18.76 7.34 15.48
CA ALA A 137 -18.65 7.24 16.93
C ALA A 137 -19.92 6.64 17.57
N ALA A 138 -21.12 7.03 17.10
CA ALA A 138 -22.38 6.46 17.57
C ALA A 138 -22.49 4.94 17.30
N LEU A 139 -22.08 4.49 16.10
CA LEU A 139 -22.06 3.06 15.74
C LEU A 139 -21.08 2.26 16.61
N LEU A 140 -19.89 2.80 16.87
CA LEU A 140 -18.89 2.14 17.73
C LEU A 140 -19.37 2.05 19.19
N ALA A 141 -20.02 3.10 19.70
CA ALA A 141 -20.58 3.13 21.05
C ALA A 141 -21.71 2.10 21.24
N ASP A 142 -22.64 2.02 20.28
CA ASP A 142 -23.73 1.04 20.30
C ASP A 142 -23.18 -0.41 20.23
N GLU A 143 -22.18 -0.66 19.37
CA GLU A 143 -21.50 -1.97 19.28
C GLU A 143 -20.70 -2.32 20.57
N ILE A 144 -20.03 -1.36 21.23
CA ILE A 144 -19.40 -1.59 22.54
C ILE A 144 -20.46 -1.98 23.59
N TYR A 145 -21.59 -1.27 23.60
CA TYR A 145 -22.69 -1.48 24.54
C TYR A 145 -23.35 -2.86 24.38
N TRP A 146 -23.76 -3.24 23.16
CA TRP A 146 -24.46 -4.51 22.92
C TRP A 146 -23.60 -5.75 23.18
N GLN A 147 -22.29 -5.64 23.02
CA GLN A 147 -21.34 -6.72 23.30
C GLN A 147 -20.95 -6.78 24.79
N ALA A 148 -21.41 -5.83 25.62
CA ALA A 148 -20.93 -5.60 26.97
C ALA A 148 -19.39 -5.51 27.05
N ALA A 149 -18.77 -4.89 26.05
CA ALA A 149 -17.32 -4.94 25.85
C ALA A 149 -16.58 -4.06 26.86
N VAL A 150 -15.63 -4.67 27.60
CA VAL A 150 -14.81 -3.96 28.59
C VAL A 150 -13.56 -3.40 27.92
N ILE A 151 -13.73 -2.28 27.21
CA ILE A 151 -12.64 -1.58 26.53
C ILE A 151 -11.74 -0.87 27.56
N LYS A 152 -10.44 -1.16 27.54
CA LYS A 152 -9.42 -0.52 28.38
C LYS A 152 -8.26 0.03 27.56
N THR A 153 -7.90 -0.66 26.48
CA THR A 153 -6.80 -0.30 25.59
C THR A 153 -7.24 -0.43 24.11
N PRO A 154 -6.53 0.19 23.14
CA PRO A 154 -6.94 0.15 21.73
C PRO A 154 -7.10 -1.26 21.14
N GLU A 155 -6.38 -2.24 21.65
CA GLU A 155 -6.44 -3.65 21.25
C GLU A 155 -7.82 -4.27 21.51
N ASP A 156 -8.50 -3.88 22.59
CA ASP A 156 -9.82 -4.39 22.94
C ASP A 156 -10.88 -4.00 21.88
N MET A 157 -10.59 -2.98 21.05
CA MET A 157 -11.42 -2.57 19.94
C MET A 157 -11.30 -3.50 18.71
N ALA A 158 -10.32 -4.40 18.61
CA ALA A 158 -10.15 -5.26 17.43
C ALA A 158 -11.44 -6.00 16.98
N PRO A 159 -12.20 -6.69 17.85
CA PRO A 159 -13.47 -7.31 17.45
C PRO A 159 -14.60 -6.31 17.16
N ILE A 160 -14.57 -5.11 17.78
CA ILE A 160 -15.52 -4.02 17.51
C ILE A 160 -15.27 -3.45 16.10
N LEU A 161 -14.01 -3.17 15.78
CA LEU A 161 -13.54 -2.70 14.47
C LEU A 161 -13.87 -3.72 13.37
N ALA A 162 -13.67 -5.01 13.62
CA ALA A 162 -13.99 -6.07 12.68
C ALA A 162 -15.48 -6.04 12.26
N ARG A 163 -16.40 -5.75 13.19
CA ARG A 163 -17.84 -5.59 12.87
C ARG A 163 -18.16 -4.21 12.28
N PHE A 164 -17.50 -3.15 12.75
CA PHE A 164 -17.60 -1.80 12.17
C PHE A 164 -17.09 -1.72 10.72
N ALA A 165 -16.35 -2.71 10.22
CA ALA A 165 -15.85 -2.74 8.84
C ALA A 165 -16.93 -2.48 7.77
N GLY A 166 -18.18 -2.92 8.05
CA GLY A 166 -19.36 -2.70 7.21
C GLY A 166 -19.70 -3.83 6.24
N PHE A 167 -18.98 -4.95 6.32
CA PHE A 167 -19.16 -6.12 5.46
C PHE A 167 -20.22 -7.07 6.05
N PRO A 168 -21.11 -7.65 5.22
CA PRO A 168 -22.18 -8.53 5.70
C PRO A 168 -21.61 -9.77 6.42
N SER A 169 -22.22 -10.12 7.55
CA SER A 169 -21.99 -11.41 8.20
C SER A 169 -22.90 -12.46 7.57
N GLU A 170 -22.32 -13.49 6.95
CA GLU A 170 -23.09 -14.67 6.57
C GLU A 170 -23.66 -15.38 7.81
N LYS A 171 -24.66 -16.25 7.58
CA LYS A 171 -25.32 -17.03 8.64
C LYS A 171 -24.44 -18.17 9.18
N GLU A 172 -23.39 -18.53 8.45
CA GLU A 172 -22.43 -19.58 8.81
C GLU A 172 -21.04 -18.97 9.04
N LYS A 173 -20.23 -19.63 9.89
CA LYS A 173 -18.91 -19.11 10.28
C LYS A 173 -17.86 -19.36 9.20
N SER A 174 -17.79 -18.45 8.24
CA SER A 174 -16.74 -18.41 7.24
C SER A 174 -15.47 -17.71 7.77
N ALA A 175 -14.44 -18.50 8.09
CA ALA A 175 -13.11 -18.03 8.46
C ALA A 175 -12.38 -17.24 7.33
N VAL A 176 -13.03 -17.11 6.16
CA VAL A 176 -12.60 -16.41 4.95
C VAL A 176 -13.22 -15.00 4.87
N ASP A 177 -14.42 -14.78 5.41
CA ASP A 177 -15.03 -13.45 5.55
C ASP A 177 -14.53 -12.73 6.80
N ASP A 178 -14.24 -13.50 7.85
CA ASP A 178 -13.59 -12.98 9.05
C ASP A 178 -12.22 -12.37 8.68
N PHE A 179 -11.48 -12.94 7.72
CA PHE A 179 -10.24 -12.33 7.21
C PHE A 179 -10.44 -10.92 6.64
N ALA A 180 -11.55 -10.61 5.97
CA ALA A 180 -11.81 -9.27 5.46
C ALA A 180 -12.08 -8.28 6.61
N ARG A 181 -12.99 -8.65 7.52
CA ARG A 181 -13.31 -7.87 8.72
C ARG A 181 -12.08 -7.62 9.60
N ASP A 182 -11.34 -8.68 9.90
CA ASP A 182 -10.13 -8.61 10.71
C ASP A 182 -9.03 -7.80 10.01
N SER A 183 -8.90 -7.87 8.68
CA SER A 183 -7.94 -7.06 7.91
C SER A 183 -8.21 -5.55 8.00
N PHE A 184 -9.48 -5.14 8.13
CA PHE A 184 -9.81 -3.74 8.41
C PHE A 184 -9.40 -3.35 9.84
N ALA A 185 -9.74 -4.17 10.85
CA ALA A 185 -9.32 -3.93 12.23
C ALA A 185 -7.79 -3.86 12.38
N PHE A 186 -7.07 -4.68 11.62
CA PHE A 186 -5.61 -4.68 11.54
C PHE A 186 -5.06 -3.37 10.98
N ASP A 187 -5.62 -2.84 9.89
CA ASP A 187 -5.13 -1.59 9.28
C ASP A 187 -5.32 -0.38 10.22
N VAL A 188 -6.48 -0.31 10.89
CA VAL A 188 -6.77 0.73 11.89
C VAL A 188 -5.70 0.70 13.00
N LEU A 189 -5.46 -0.46 13.60
CA LEU A 189 -4.45 -0.61 14.64
C LEU A 189 -3.01 -0.42 14.12
N LEU A 190 -2.74 -0.73 12.85
CA LEU A 190 -1.42 -0.52 12.22
C LEU A 190 -1.13 0.97 12.01
N SER A 191 -2.14 1.76 11.64
CA SER A 191 -2.03 3.21 11.54
C SER A 191 -1.77 3.86 12.90
N LEU A 192 -2.38 3.30 13.97
CA LEU A 192 -2.18 3.72 15.35
C LEU A 192 -0.79 3.37 15.90
N GLU A 193 -0.29 2.15 15.64
CA GLU A 193 1.07 1.71 16.01
C GLU A 193 2.14 2.58 15.34
N ARG A 194 1.95 2.91 14.06
CA ARG A 194 2.90 3.72 13.30
C ARG A 194 2.82 5.20 13.68
N GLY A 195 1.60 5.69 13.89
CA GLY A 195 1.23 7.11 13.86
C GLY A 195 1.23 7.64 12.42
N VAL A 196 0.44 8.69 12.17
CA VAL A 196 0.35 9.34 10.86
C VAL A 196 0.48 10.85 11.01
N LYS A 197 1.22 11.47 10.10
CA LYS A 197 1.26 12.92 9.85
C LYS A 197 1.44 13.13 8.34
N ASP A 198 0.33 13.19 7.61
CA ASP A 198 0.32 13.22 6.14
C ASP A 198 -0.79 14.16 5.65
N LYS A 199 -0.45 15.14 4.80
CA LYS A 199 -1.39 16.08 4.17
C LYS A 199 -2.49 16.61 5.14
N GLY A 200 -2.07 17.06 6.33
CA GLY A 200 -2.97 17.56 7.38
C GLY A 200 -3.70 16.51 8.23
N ALA A 201 -3.70 15.23 7.86
CA ALA A 201 -4.22 14.13 8.67
C ALA A 201 -3.24 13.76 9.80
N VAL A 202 -3.76 13.52 11.00
CA VAL A 202 -2.94 13.19 12.19
C VAL A 202 -3.55 12.03 12.98
N VAL A 203 -2.92 10.85 12.91
CA VAL A 203 -3.22 9.71 13.79
C VAL A 203 -2.18 9.68 14.90
N PRO A 204 -2.57 9.68 16.19
CA PRO A 204 -1.60 9.63 17.29
C PRO A 204 -0.86 8.30 17.30
N LYS A 205 0.46 8.33 17.58
CA LYS A 205 1.26 7.12 17.70
C LYS A 205 1.06 6.50 19.08
N ILE A 206 0.42 5.33 19.14
CA ILE A 206 0.19 4.57 20.37
C ILE A 206 0.69 3.14 20.15
N PRO A 207 1.60 2.58 20.99
CA PRO A 207 2.05 1.21 20.86
C PRO A 207 0.89 0.21 20.92
N VAL A 208 0.91 -0.82 20.07
CA VAL A 208 -0.15 -1.84 20.00
C VAL A 208 0.36 -3.20 20.47
N ALA A 209 -0.29 -3.78 21.47
CA ALA A 209 -0.04 -5.11 22.01
C ALA A 209 -0.73 -6.20 21.15
N TRP A 210 -0.28 -6.38 19.91
CA TRP A 210 -0.89 -7.24 18.89
C TRP A 210 -1.39 -8.63 19.33
N LYS A 211 -0.72 -9.27 20.30
CA LYS A 211 -1.12 -10.58 20.88
C LYS A 211 -2.42 -10.54 21.70
N GLN A 212 -2.90 -9.35 22.08
CA GLN A 212 -4.19 -9.09 22.73
C GLN A 212 -5.27 -8.79 21.67
N ALA A 213 -4.91 -8.03 20.63
CA ALA A 213 -5.83 -7.65 19.55
C ALA A 213 -6.25 -8.84 18.67
N PHE A 214 -5.33 -9.76 18.36
CA PHE A 214 -5.58 -10.89 17.46
C PHE A 214 -4.86 -12.16 17.94
N ASP A 215 -5.44 -13.32 17.64
CA ASP A 215 -4.79 -14.61 17.89
C ASP A 215 -3.57 -14.83 16.98
N ARG A 216 -2.72 -15.79 17.35
CA ARG A 216 -1.45 -16.08 16.66
C ARG A 216 -1.62 -16.50 15.20
N SER A 217 -2.69 -17.22 14.84
CA SER A 217 -2.96 -17.62 13.46
C SER A 217 -3.43 -16.44 12.61
N THR A 218 -4.24 -15.55 13.20
CA THR A 218 -4.71 -14.32 12.55
C THR A 218 -3.59 -13.31 12.38
N LEU A 219 -2.73 -13.10 13.39
CA LEU A 219 -1.49 -12.33 13.24
C LEU A 219 -0.56 -12.89 12.16
N VAL A 220 -0.43 -14.22 12.05
CA VAL A 220 0.34 -14.83 10.95
C VAL A 220 -0.32 -14.53 9.60
N ARG A 221 -1.63 -14.73 9.45
CA ARG A 221 -2.36 -14.37 8.21
C ARG A 221 -2.22 -12.89 7.86
N MET A 222 -2.18 -11.99 8.83
CA MET A 222 -2.08 -10.53 8.61
C MET A 222 -0.67 -10.02 8.33
N ARG A 223 0.35 -10.63 8.95
CA ARG A 223 1.75 -10.14 8.94
C ARG A 223 2.72 -11.03 8.14
N ALA A 224 2.31 -12.22 7.71
CA ALA A 224 3.18 -13.10 6.92
C ALA A 224 3.19 -12.72 5.43
N PRO A 225 4.38 -12.60 4.82
CA PRO A 225 4.51 -12.49 3.37
C PRO A 225 4.62 -13.84 2.63
N PHE A 226 4.64 -15.02 3.31
CA PHE A 226 4.72 -16.38 2.70
C PHE A 226 4.24 -17.51 3.65
N VAL A 227 3.89 -18.70 3.11
CA VAL A 227 2.93 -19.69 3.68
C VAL A 227 2.89 -21.10 2.87
N ARG A 228 1.90 -22.09 2.89
CA ARG A 228 1.39 -23.13 1.83
C ARG A 228 0.27 -24.23 2.19
N LEU A 229 -1.02 -24.19 1.69
CA LEU A 229 -2.21 -25.06 2.09
C LEU A 229 -2.67 -26.23 1.15
N ASP A 230 -3.35 -27.26 1.70
CA ASP A 230 -4.10 -28.39 1.06
C ASP A 230 -5.64 -28.19 1.08
N VAL A 231 -6.32 -28.46 -0.04
CA VAL A 231 -7.79 -28.23 -0.25
C VAL A 231 -8.66 -29.44 0.16
N SER A 232 -8.06 -30.62 0.42
CA SER A 232 -8.79 -31.90 0.49
C SER A 232 -9.57 -32.20 1.78
N ARG A 233 -9.47 -31.37 2.84
CA ARG A 233 -9.94 -31.73 4.20
C ARG A 233 -10.68 -30.63 4.99
N ASP A 234 -10.89 -29.47 4.40
CA ASP A 234 -11.65 -28.35 5.01
C ASP A 234 -11.24 -28.02 6.46
N HIS A 235 -9.93 -27.86 6.69
CA HIS A 235 -9.35 -27.72 8.03
C HIS A 235 -8.20 -26.71 8.07
N ILE A 236 -7.99 -26.08 9.23
CA ILE A 236 -6.96 -25.05 9.45
C ILE A 236 -6.21 -25.36 10.75
N GLU A 237 -4.88 -25.53 10.66
CA GLU A 237 -4.00 -25.67 11.83
C GLU A 237 -2.86 -24.64 11.78
N ALA A 238 -2.32 -24.26 12.94
CA ALA A 238 -1.30 -23.22 13.05
C ALA A 238 -0.29 -23.49 14.18
N SER A 239 0.94 -23.87 13.80
CA SER A 239 2.10 -23.93 14.70
C SER A 239 3.41 -23.58 13.95
N GLY A 240 4.58 -23.61 14.60
CA GLY A 240 5.89 -23.45 13.94
C GLY A 240 6.65 -22.12 14.10
N ALA A 241 6.12 -21.12 14.82
CA ALA A 241 6.78 -19.80 14.98
C ALA A 241 6.87 -19.37 16.46
N THR A 242 7.99 -19.65 17.14
CA THR A 242 8.19 -19.21 18.52
C THR A 242 8.41 -17.69 18.59
N ILE A 243 7.55 -16.99 19.34
CA ILE A 243 7.66 -15.54 19.55
C ILE A 243 8.38 -15.31 20.87
N ASP A 244 9.53 -14.63 20.83
CA ASP A 244 10.26 -14.18 22.00
C ASP A 244 9.34 -13.37 22.93
N PRO A 245 9.14 -13.76 24.21
CA PRO A 245 8.26 -13.05 25.14
C PRO A 245 8.70 -11.61 25.44
N THR A 246 10.00 -11.33 25.30
CA THR A 246 10.68 -10.09 25.66
C THR A 246 10.93 -9.16 24.47
N THR A 247 11.18 -9.70 23.27
CA THR A 247 11.51 -8.89 22.08
C THR A 247 10.43 -8.89 21.00
N GLY A 248 9.45 -9.79 21.06
CA GLY A 248 8.40 -9.92 20.04
C GLY A 248 8.87 -10.52 18.71
N ILE A 249 10.16 -10.84 18.58
CA ILE A 249 10.77 -11.41 17.37
C ILE A 249 10.29 -12.87 17.20
N VAL A 250 9.92 -13.23 15.97
CA VAL A 250 9.67 -14.62 15.56
C VAL A 250 11.01 -15.29 15.27
N LYS A 251 11.29 -16.40 15.95
CA LYS A 251 12.37 -17.32 15.57
C LYS A 251 11.81 -18.43 14.69
N ARG A 252 12.61 -18.85 13.71
CA ARG A 252 12.32 -19.98 12.83
C ARG A 252 12.97 -21.22 13.46
N ASP A 253 12.15 -22.05 14.11
CA ASP A 253 12.57 -23.39 14.52
C ASP A 253 12.78 -24.26 13.27
N THR A 254 13.79 -25.13 13.28
CA THR A 254 14.23 -25.87 12.07
C THR A 254 13.49 -27.18 11.80
N GLU A 255 12.59 -27.60 12.70
CA GLU A 255 11.77 -28.81 12.55
C GLU A 255 10.31 -28.46 12.94
N GLY A 256 9.42 -28.41 11.96
CA GLY A 256 8.01 -28.04 12.11
C GLY A 256 7.35 -27.67 10.77
N GLU A 257 6.06 -27.94 10.62
CA GLU A 257 5.35 -27.83 9.32
C GLU A 257 4.88 -26.40 8.96
N LEU A 258 4.43 -26.22 7.70
CA LEU A 258 4.32 -24.92 7.01
C LEU A 258 2.86 -24.41 6.90
N ALA A 259 2.65 -23.09 6.73
CA ALA A 259 1.33 -22.40 6.84
C ALA A 259 0.48 -22.32 5.52
N VAL A 260 -0.16 -21.21 5.04
CA VAL A 260 -1.27 -21.22 3.97
C VAL A 260 -1.20 -20.27 2.69
N GLN A 261 -0.51 -20.72 1.62
CA GLN A 261 -0.31 -20.28 0.18
C GLN A 261 -1.53 -20.10 -0.73
N SER A 262 -1.57 -19.04 -1.54
CA SER A 262 -1.78 -19.19 -2.99
C SER A 262 -0.87 -20.27 -3.60
N THR A 263 -1.41 -21.11 -4.47
CA THR A 263 -0.60 -22.04 -5.27
C THR A 263 0.13 -21.36 -6.42
N ASP A 264 -0.38 -20.20 -6.87
CA ASP A 264 -0.05 -19.58 -8.15
C ASP A 264 1.04 -18.51 -8.01
N TYR A 265 0.93 -17.65 -6.99
CA TYR A 265 1.94 -16.67 -6.58
C TYR A 265 2.16 -16.77 -5.07
N GLY A 266 3.25 -17.42 -4.66
CA GLY A 266 3.43 -17.87 -3.27
C GLY A 266 3.43 -16.82 -2.15
N PRO A 267 3.71 -15.52 -2.40
CA PRO A 267 3.52 -14.49 -1.39
C PRO A 267 2.05 -14.14 -1.09
N ALA A 268 1.10 -14.52 -1.95
CA ALA A 268 -0.30 -14.18 -1.76
C ALA A 268 -1.03 -15.15 -0.81
N ILE A 269 -1.93 -14.57 -0.01
CA ILE A 269 -2.93 -15.30 0.77
C ILE A 269 -4.01 -15.80 -0.19
N TRP A 270 -4.50 -17.04 -0.05
CA TRP A 270 -5.64 -17.52 -0.82
C TRP A 270 -6.95 -17.20 -0.07
N ASN A 271 -7.83 -16.40 -0.69
CA ASN A 271 -9.14 -16.06 -0.18
C ASN A 271 -10.12 -16.07 -1.38
N PRO A 272 -10.82 -17.17 -1.68
CA PRO A 272 -11.55 -17.30 -2.94
C PRO A 272 -12.71 -16.32 -3.08
N ALA A 273 -12.81 -15.70 -4.26
CA ALA A 273 -14.05 -15.08 -4.75
C ALA A 273 -15.18 -16.12 -4.87
N HIS A 274 -16.43 -15.66 -4.87
CA HIS A 274 -17.57 -16.55 -5.07
C HIS A 274 -17.53 -17.19 -6.46
N THR A 275 -17.99 -18.44 -6.57
CA THR A 275 -17.94 -19.22 -7.82
C THR A 275 -18.87 -18.68 -8.91
N SER A 276 -19.83 -17.82 -8.57
CA SER A 276 -20.60 -17.02 -9.53
C SER A 276 -19.73 -16.04 -10.31
N ASN A 277 -18.72 -15.44 -9.68
CA ASN A 277 -18.09 -14.20 -10.14
C ASN A 277 -16.92 -14.43 -11.11
N PHE A 278 -16.65 -15.66 -11.51
CA PHE A 278 -15.58 -15.99 -12.46
C PHE A 278 -15.95 -17.20 -13.33
N THR A 279 -15.28 -17.38 -14.46
CA THR A 279 -15.41 -18.59 -15.29
C THR A 279 -14.24 -19.52 -15.01
N ALA A 280 -14.51 -20.78 -14.63
CA ALA A 280 -13.46 -21.75 -14.29
C ALA A 280 -12.55 -22.13 -15.48
N THR A 281 -12.97 -21.83 -16.72
CA THR A 281 -12.18 -22.02 -17.95
C THR A 281 -11.73 -20.68 -18.54
N ARG A 282 -10.58 -20.70 -19.22
CA ARG A 282 -10.11 -19.62 -20.12
C ARG A 282 -10.18 -20.07 -21.58
N ASN A 283 -10.56 -19.15 -22.46
CA ASN A 283 -10.54 -19.36 -23.91
C ASN A 283 -9.21 -18.91 -24.56
N SER A 284 -8.22 -18.47 -23.78
CA SER A 284 -6.94 -17.96 -24.27
C SER A 284 -5.82 -18.12 -23.25
N ALA A 285 -4.58 -18.16 -23.74
CA ALA A 285 -3.40 -18.12 -22.88
C ALA A 285 -3.23 -16.74 -22.23
N VAL A 286 -2.84 -16.73 -20.96
CA VAL A 286 -2.47 -15.51 -20.24
C VAL A 286 -1.32 -14.81 -20.98
N SER A 287 -1.57 -13.57 -21.39
CA SER A 287 -0.64 -12.76 -22.21
C SER A 287 -0.76 -11.26 -21.95
N ALA A 288 -1.40 -10.87 -20.84
CA ALA A 288 -1.43 -9.49 -20.36
C ALA A 288 -1.72 -9.44 -18.84
N VAL A 289 -1.39 -8.30 -18.23
CA VAL A 289 -1.80 -7.91 -16.87
C VAL A 289 -2.59 -6.61 -16.96
N THR A 290 -3.67 -6.51 -16.20
CA THR A 290 -4.38 -5.24 -15.99
C THR A 290 -4.14 -4.74 -14.58
N ILE A 291 -3.67 -3.50 -14.49
CA ILE A 291 -3.59 -2.75 -13.23
C ILE A 291 -4.92 -2.03 -13.04
N HIS A 292 -5.55 -2.25 -11.88
CA HIS A 292 -6.79 -1.62 -11.46
C HIS A 292 -6.61 -0.85 -10.16
N THR A 293 -7.49 0.11 -9.92
CA THR A 293 -7.72 0.74 -8.62
C THR A 293 -9.14 0.37 -8.18
N THR A 294 -9.28 -0.08 -6.94
CA THR A 294 -10.54 -0.55 -6.36
C THR A 294 -11.64 0.50 -6.25
N ASP A 295 -11.27 1.78 -6.22
CA ASP A 295 -12.09 2.94 -5.82
C ASP A 295 -12.79 2.71 -4.47
N GLY A 296 -12.04 2.15 -3.52
CA GLY A 296 -12.52 1.65 -2.24
C GLY A 296 -11.49 0.81 -1.47
N ASN A 297 -11.86 0.31 -0.29
CA ASN A 297 -10.92 -0.36 0.62
C ASN A 297 -10.60 -1.82 0.24
N TYR A 298 -9.41 -2.30 0.64
CA TYR A 298 -8.88 -3.65 0.41
C TYR A 298 -9.86 -4.74 0.82
N ALA A 299 -10.33 -4.66 2.07
CA ALA A 299 -11.28 -5.62 2.62
C ALA A 299 -12.69 -5.48 2.04
N GLY A 300 -13.05 -4.30 1.53
CA GLY A 300 -14.29 -4.08 0.78
C GLY A 300 -14.26 -4.83 -0.56
N ALA A 301 -13.18 -4.70 -1.33
CA ALA A 301 -13.01 -5.44 -2.58
C ALA A 301 -13.00 -6.96 -2.37
N ILE A 302 -12.34 -7.44 -1.30
CA ILE A 302 -12.39 -8.85 -0.89
C ILE A 302 -13.83 -9.28 -0.58
N SER A 303 -14.57 -8.52 0.23
CA SER A 303 -15.97 -8.83 0.57
C SER A 303 -16.87 -8.81 -0.67
N TRP A 304 -16.70 -7.84 -1.57
CA TRP A 304 -17.55 -7.70 -2.75
C TRP A 304 -17.36 -8.84 -3.75
N PHE A 305 -16.11 -9.26 -4.01
CA PHE A 305 -15.87 -10.41 -4.89
C PHE A 305 -16.37 -11.75 -4.29
N LYS A 306 -16.80 -11.77 -3.04
CA LYS A 306 -17.44 -12.92 -2.37
C LYS A 306 -18.97 -12.84 -2.31
N ASP A 307 -19.57 -11.70 -2.64
CA ASP A 307 -21.01 -11.59 -2.82
C ASP A 307 -21.41 -12.35 -4.11
N PRO A 308 -22.35 -13.32 -4.06
CA PRO A 308 -22.78 -14.09 -5.23
C PRO A 308 -23.51 -13.26 -6.30
N GLU A 309 -23.94 -12.03 -6.00
CA GLU A 309 -24.65 -11.10 -6.90
C GLU A 309 -23.73 -9.99 -7.47
N ALA A 310 -22.42 -10.00 -7.18
CA ALA A 310 -21.50 -8.93 -7.58
C ALA A 310 -21.18 -8.87 -9.09
N ASP A 311 -21.26 -10.00 -9.81
CA ASP A 311 -20.94 -10.15 -11.24
C ASP A 311 -19.54 -9.62 -11.67
N VAL A 312 -18.61 -9.46 -10.72
CA VAL A 312 -17.21 -9.02 -10.97
C VAL A 312 -16.20 -9.74 -10.08
N SER A 313 -14.98 -9.93 -10.58
CA SER A 313 -13.85 -10.44 -9.79
C SER A 313 -12.48 -10.09 -10.41
N ALA A 314 -11.48 -9.87 -9.56
CA ALA A 314 -10.07 -9.81 -9.98
C ALA A 314 -9.31 -11.09 -9.57
N HIS A 315 -8.08 -11.26 -10.07
CA HIS A 315 -7.24 -12.38 -9.64
C HIS A 315 -6.54 -12.08 -8.31
N TYR A 316 -6.11 -10.83 -8.12
CA TYR A 316 -5.38 -10.38 -6.94
C TYR A 316 -5.90 -9.03 -6.42
N VAL A 317 -5.78 -8.80 -5.11
CA VAL A 317 -6.03 -7.52 -4.43
C VAL A 317 -4.81 -7.19 -3.56
N ILE A 318 -4.36 -5.93 -3.56
CA ILE A 318 -3.16 -5.46 -2.84
C ILE A 318 -3.51 -4.32 -1.86
N ARG A 319 -3.17 -4.51 -0.58
CA ARG A 319 -3.40 -3.53 0.50
C ARG A 319 -2.45 -2.34 0.41
N SER A 320 -2.97 -1.14 0.64
CA SER A 320 -2.24 0.13 0.54
C SER A 320 -1.17 0.28 1.60
N SER A 321 -1.47 -0.05 2.87
CA SER A 321 -0.62 0.31 4.01
C SER A 321 0.65 -0.53 4.17
N ASP A 322 0.68 -1.74 3.65
CA ASP A 322 1.81 -2.68 3.79
C ASP A 322 2.07 -3.57 2.58
N GLY A 323 1.28 -3.45 1.51
CA GLY A 323 1.45 -4.26 0.30
C GLY A 323 1.03 -5.72 0.45
N GLN A 324 0.21 -6.10 1.44
CA GLN A 324 -0.32 -7.45 1.55
C GLN A 324 -1.09 -7.85 0.28
N VAL A 325 -0.70 -8.96 -0.34
CA VAL A 325 -1.35 -9.52 -1.54
C VAL A 325 -2.30 -10.65 -1.14
N THR A 326 -3.55 -10.57 -1.60
CA THR A 326 -4.51 -11.67 -1.54
C THR A 326 -4.88 -12.09 -2.97
N GLN A 327 -4.92 -13.39 -3.23
CA GLN A 327 -5.43 -13.97 -4.47
C GLN A 327 -6.89 -14.39 -4.27
N MET A 328 -7.76 -13.86 -5.14
CA MET A 328 -9.20 -14.11 -5.15
C MET A 328 -9.61 -15.14 -6.21
N VAL A 329 -8.93 -15.17 -7.36
CA VAL A 329 -9.22 -16.11 -8.46
C VAL A 329 -7.93 -16.74 -8.98
N ARG A 330 -7.97 -18.07 -9.19
CA ARG A 330 -6.88 -18.86 -9.76
C ARG A 330 -6.49 -18.33 -11.15
N GLU A 331 -5.20 -18.24 -11.45
CA GLU A 331 -4.74 -17.66 -12.73
C GLU A 331 -5.16 -18.48 -13.96
N ALA A 332 -5.41 -19.78 -13.76
CA ALA A 332 -5.97 -20.69 -14.77
C ALA A 332 -7.46 -20.41 -15.09
N HIS A 333 -8.18 -19.78 -14.16
CA HIS A 333 -9.57 -19.34 -14.35
C HIS A 333 -9.61 -17.94 -14.96
N ARG A 334 -10.79 -17.53 -15.41
CA ARG A 334 -11.08 -16.20 -15.95
C ARG A 334 -11.89 -15.40 -14.94
N ALA A 335 -11.21 -14.57 -14.14
CA ALA A 335 -11.86 -13.53 -13.34
C ALA A 335 -12.53 -12.47 -14.25
N TRP A 336 -13.47 -11.70 -13.71
CA TRP A 336 -14.30 -10.75 -14.45
C TRP A 336 -14.01 -9.29 -14.05
N HIS A 337 -12.98 -8.68 -14.65
CA HIS A 337 -12.46 -7.35 -14.24
C HIS A 337 -12.31 -6.32 -15.38
N VAL A 338 -12.19 -6.73 -16.65
CA VAL A 338 -12.16 -5.82 -17.81
C VAL A 338 -13.24 -6.20 -18.82
N ARG A 339 -13.97 -5.18 -19.30
CA ARG A 339 -14.99 -5.30 -20.36
C ARG A 339 -14.36 -5.57 -21.75
N GLY A 340 -15.14 -5.49 -22.83
CA GLY A 340 -14.61 -5.59 -24.20
C GLY A 340 -13.98 -6.93 -24.62
N GLY A 341 -14.22 -8.01 -23.86
CA GLY A 341 -13.66 -9.35 -24.15
C GLY A 341 -12.22 -9.57 -23.66
N HIS A 342 -11.66 -8.64 -22.86
CA HIS A 342 -10.25 -8.70 -22.47
C HIS A 342 -9.94 -9.76 -21.38
N ASN A 343 -10.92 -10.13 -20.54
CA ASN A 343 -10.77 -11.10 -19.44
C ASN A 343 -10.13 -12.45 -19.85
N ASP A 344 -10.40 -12.95 -21.06
CA ASP A 344 -9.94 -14.29 -21.50
C ASP A 344 -8.41 -14.45 -21.46
N TYR A 345 -7.63 -13.36 -21.60
CA TYR A 345 -6.16 -13.39 -21.69
C TYR A 345 -5.42 -12.48 -20.68
N THR A 346 -6.14 -11.70 -19.86
CA THR A 346 -5.56 -10.79 -18.85
C THR A 346 -5.53 -11.41 -17.44
N ILE A 347 -4.60 -10.93 -16.60
CA ILE A 347 -4.61 -11.09 -15.14
C ILE A 347 -4.87 -9.73 -14.49
N GLY A 348 -6.03 -9.55 -13.89
CA GLY A 348 -6.40 -8.33 -13.14
C GLY A 348 -5.82 -8.30 -11.72
N ILE A 349 -5.18 -7.19 -11.38
CA ILE A 349 -4.65 -6.88 -10.05
C ILE A 349 -5.27 -5.57 -9.56
N GLU A 350 -6.06 -5.68 -8.50
CA GLU A 350 -6.69 -4.57 -7.79
C GLU A 350 -5.73 -3.97 -6.75
N HIS A 351 -5.72 -2.64 -6.68
CA HIS A 351 -4.91 -1.88 -5.73
C HIS A 351 -5.83 -1.03 -4.88
N GLU A 352 -5.71 -1.16 -3.55
CA GLU A 352 -6.50 -0.37 -2.59
C GLU A 352 -6.22 1.13 -2.72
N ALA A 353 -7.09 1.84 -3.43
CA ALA A 353 -7.02 3.30 -3.55
C ALA A 353 -8.37 3.90 -3.95
N PHE A 354 -8.46 5.22 -3.83
CA PHE A 354 -9.43 6.03 -4.55
C PHE A 354 -8.67 6.79 -5.66
N VAL A 355 -9.28 6.97 -6.84
CA VAL A 355 -8.55 7.47 -8.03
C VAL A 355 -8.14 8.94 -7.96
N ASP A 356 -8.64 9.70 -6.99
CA ASP A 356 -8.47 11.14 -6.83
C ASP A 356 -7.54 11.56 -5.65
N ASN A 357 -6.90 10.61 -4.97
CA ASN A 357 -6.06 10.85 -3.79
C ASN A 357 -4.75 10.06 -3.89
N SER A 358 -3.60 10.74 -3.93
CA SER A 358 -2.30 10.07 -4.13
C SER A 358 -1.76 9.34 -2.91
N ALA A 359 -2.27 9.61 -1.69
CA ALA A 359 -1.77 9.00 -0.45
C ALA A 359 -2.05 7.48 -0.33
N TRP A 360 -2.85 6.92 -1.24
CA TRP A 360 -3.12 5.48 -1.30
C TRP A 360 -2.03 4.68 -2.02
N TYR A 361 -1.33 5.27 -2.98
CA TYR A 361 -0.38 4.59 -3.86
C TYR A 361 1.01 4.47 -3.22
N THR A 362 1.11 3.67 -2.16
CA THR A 362 2.34 3.57 -1.36
C THR A 362 3.42 2.75 -2.06
N SER A 363 4.68 2.97 -1.68
CA SER A 363 5.80 2.12 -2.10
C SER A 363 5.60 0.65 -1.77
N ALA A 364 4.93 0.32 -0.66
CA ALA A 364 4.70 -1.07 -0.27
C ALA A 364 3.76 -1.77 -1.26
N MET A 365 2.66 -1.10 -1.64
CA MET A 365 1.77 -1.51 -2.71
C MET A 365 2.53 -1.69 -4.04
N TYR A 366 3.27 -0.66 -4.50
CA TYR A 366 4.01 -0.73 -5.76
C TYR A 366 5.06 -1.86 -5.77
N ARG A 367 5.78 -2.08 -4.66
CA ARG A 367 6.78 -3.16 -4.52
C ARG A 367 6.16 -4.54 -4.61
N SER A 368 5.05 -4.78 -3.89
CA SER A 368 4.33 -6.05 -3.91
C SER A 368 3.69 -6.32 -5.27
N SER A 369 3.10 -5.30 -5.89
CA SER A 369 2.54 -5.36 -7.24
C SER A 369 3.60 -5.70 -8.28
N ALA A 370 4.74 -5.01 -8.24
CA ALA A 370 5.86 -5.28 -9.15
C ALA A 370 6.48 -6.67 -8.90
N ALA A 371 6.51 -7.17 -7.66
CA ALA A 371 6.96 -8.53 -7.36
C ALA A 371 6.01 -9.60 -7.95
N LEU A 372 4.69 -9.39 -7.83
CA LEU A 372 3.67 -10.24 -8.47
C LEU A 372 3.81 -10.19 -10.00
N VAL A 373 3.90 -9.00 -10.60
CA VAL A 373 3.99 -8.88 -12.07
C VAL A 373 5.31 -9.41 -12.62
N ARG A 374 6.45 -9.24 -11.92
CA ARG A 374 7.70 -9.91 -12.32
C ARG A 374 7.58 -11.44 -12.25
N ASN A 375 6.83 -11.99 -11.28
CA ASN A 375 6.52 -13.42 -11.27
C ASN A 375 5.67 -13.83 -12.48
N LEU A 376 4.61 -13.07 -12.81
CA LEU A 376 3.80 -13.30 -14.01
C LEU A 376 4.63 -13.24 -15.30
N CYS A 377 5.55 -12.27 -15.43
CA CYS A 377 6.50 -12.19 -16.56
C CYS A 377 7.39 -13.45 -16.66
N SER A 378 7.85 -13.99 -15.53
CA SER A 378 8.67 -15.22 -15.51
C SER A 378 7.88 -16.50 -15.82
N LYS A 379 6.56 -16.47 -15.56
CA LYS A 379 5.65 -17.63 -15.62
C LYS A 379 4.93 -17.76 -16.96
N TYR A 380 4.63 -16.64 -17.61
CA TYR A 380 3.84 -16.58 -18.83
C TYR A 380 4.62 -15.92 -19.97
N SER A 381 5.04 -16.72 -20.95
CA SER A 381 5.80 -16.27 -22.13
C SER A 381 5.09 -15.23 -23.01
N GLY A 382 3.79 -15.02 -22.81
CA GLY A 382 3.02 -13.93 -23.43
C GLY A 382 3.16 -12.56 -22.75
N ILE A 383 3.84 -12.47 -21.59
CA ILE A 383 4.00 -11.25 -20.80
C ILE A 383 5.49 -10.90 -20.70
N SER A 384 5.94 -9.85 -21.40
CA SER A 384 7.24 -9.23 -21.09
C SER A 384 7.06 -8.07 -20.12
N CYS A 385 7.87 -8.02 -19.06
CA CYS A 385 7.94 -6.86 -18.18
C CYS A 385 8.36 -5.59 -18.94
N SER A 386 9.15 -5.72 -20.01
CA SER A 386 9.54 -4.63 -20.91
C SER A 386 8.42 -4.16 -21.85
N SER A 387 7.22 -4.71 -21.71
CA SER A 387 5.99 -4.28 -22.40
C SER A 387 4.96 -3.68 -21.44
N ALA A 388 5.40 -3.31 -20.24
CA ALA A 388 4.66 -2.42 -19.37
C ALA A 388 4.67 -0.99 -19.91
N TYR A 389 3.64 -0.23 -19.56
CA TYR A 389 3.53 1.17 -19.96
C TYR A 389 4.46 2.07 -19.13
N ASP A 390 5.21 2.95 -19.81
CA ASP A 390 6.20 3.89 -19.25
C ASP A 390 5.89 5.33 -19.70
N GLY A 391 4.61 5.67 -19.80
CA GLY A 391 4.13 6.99 -20.24
C GLY A 391 3.19 7.65 -19.23
N PRO A 392 2.63 8.83 -19.57
CA PRO A 392 1.83 9.63 -18.65
C PRO A 392 0.63 8.92 -18.03
N SER A 393 0.37 9.24 -16.77
CA SER A 393 -0.88 8.91 -16.09
C SER A 393 -2.04 9.74 -16.68
N HIS A 394 -3.27 9.24 -16.58
CA HIS A 394 -4.42 9.86 -17.23
C HIS A 394 -5.61 9.99 -16.27
N ARG A 395 -6.49 10.98 -16.51
CA ARG A 395 -7.78 11.13 -15.80
C ARG A 395 -8.95 10.40 -16.50
N GLY A 396 -8.67 9.60 -17.52
CA GLY A 396 -9.70 9.03 -18.39
C GLY A 396 -9.17 7.99 -19.38
N VAL A 397 -10.08 7.41 -20.17
CA VAL A 397 -9.78 6.34 -21.14
C VAL A 397 -8.81 6.83 -22.22
N VAL A 398 -7.66 6.17 -22.35
CA VAL A 398 -6.63 6.40 -23.38
C VAL A 398 -6.17 5.06 -23.94
N VAL A 399 -6.82 4.60 -25.01
CA VAL A 399 -6.61 3.25 -25.57
C VAL A 399 -5.18 3.08 -26.07
N LEU A 400 -4.41 2.20 -25.41
CA LEU A 400 -3.02 1.90 -25.79
C LEU A 400 -2.92 0.69 -26.74
N PRO A 401 -1.90 0.64 -27.62
CA PRO A 401 -1.64 -0.49 -28.51
C PRO A 401 -1.61 -1.87 -27.81
N THR A 402 -1.96 -2.92 -28.55
CA THR A 402 -1.96 -4.31 -28.09
C THR A 402 -0.56 -4.92 -27.91
N SER A 403 0.50 -4.18 -28.25
CA SER A 403 1.88 -4.52 -27.90
C SER A 403 2.20 -4.26 -26.42
N ILE A 404 1.48 -3.34 -25.76
CA ILE A 404 1.64 -3.05 -24.33
C ILE A 404 0.83 -4.09 -23.54
N ARG A 405 1.53 -4.97 -22.81
CA ARG A 405 0.90 -6.11 -22.10
C ARG A 405 0.69 -5.90 -20.61
N ILE A 406 1.29 -4.89 -20.00
CA ILE A 406 1.01 -4.52 -18.59
C ILE A 406 0.55 -3.06 -18.59
N LYS A 407 -0.75 -2.84 -18.39
CA LYS A 407 -1.39 -1.51 -18.53
C LYS A 407 -2.66 -1.37 -17.68
N GLY A 408 -3.11 -0.13 -17.47
CA GLY A 408 -4.33 0.17 -16.71
C GLY A 408 -5.62 -0.24 -17.42
N HIS A 409 -6.72 -0.33 -16.67
CA HIS A 409 -8.06 -0.57 -17.22
C HIS A 409 -8.45 0.50 -18.26
N GLN A 410 -8.19 1.78 -17.92
CA GLN A 410 -8.34 2.94 -18.81
C GLN A 410 -7.59 2.82 -20.15
N HIS A 411 -6.61 1.90 -20.26
CA HIS A 411 -5.80 1.71 -21.46
C HIS A 411 -6.31 0.61 -22.40
N TYR A 412 -7.45 -0.02 -22.09
CA TYR A 412 -8.12 -1.00 -22.96
C TYR A 412 -9.21 -0.36 -23.83
N SER A 413 -9.58 -1.05 -24.91
CA SER A 413 -10.77 -0.74 -25.72
C SER A 413 -12.05 -1.20 -25.02
N GLY A 414 -13.22 -0.69 -25.46
CA GLY A 414 -14.52 -1.26 -25.08
C GLY A 414 -14.88 -1.18 -23.59
N ASN A 415 -14.28 -0.26 -22.84
CA ASN A 415 -14.64 0.07 -21.47
C ASN A 415 -14.78 1.59 -21.28
N ASN A 416 -15.39 1.98 -20.17
CA ASN A 416 -15.63 3.37 -19.76
C ASN A 416 -14.99 3.68 -18.39
N HIS A 417 -13.95 2.94 -18.03
CA HIS A 417 -13.29 2.99 -16.73
C HIS A 417 -12.04 3.86 -16.77
N VAL A 418 -11.72 4.49 -15.63
CA VAL A 418 -10.63 5.47 -15.51
C VAL A 418 -9.54 5.02 -14.55
N ASP A 419 -9.60 3.78 -14.06
CA ASP A 419 -8.60 3.20 -13.19
C ASP A 419 -7.34 2.71 -13.97
N PRO A 420 -6.13 2.80 -13.38
CA PRO A 420 -5.80 3.24 -12.02
C PRO A 420 -5.64 4.77 -11.88
N GLY A 421 -6.02 5.56 -12.90
CA GLY A 421 -6.13 7.01 -12.80
C GLY A 421 -4.82 7.80 -12.85
N ILE A 422 -4.91 9.04 -12.38
CA ILE A 422 -3.90 10.09 -12.59
C ILE A 422 -2.71 10.00 -11.63
N TYR A 423 -2.90 9.40 -10.45
CA TYR A 423 -1.87 9.29 -9.42
C TYR A 423 -1.09 7.96 -9.45
N TRP A 424 -1.46 7.02 -10.33
CA TRP A 424 -0.63 5.85 -10.60
C TRP A 424 0.61 6.24 -11.42
N ASN A 425 1.80 6.27 -10.80
CA ASN A 425 3.05 6.62 -11.46
C ASN A 425 3.58 5.44 -12.30
N TRP A 426 3.20 5.44 -13.57
CA TRP A 426 3.58 4.40 -14.53
C TRP A 426 5.10 4.24 -14.71
N SER A 427 5.88 5.32 -14.70
CA SER A 427 7.32 5.23 -14.92
C SER A 427 8.08 4.71 -13.69
N SER A 428 7.64 5.08 -12.49
CA SER A 428 8.10 4.45 -11.25
C SER A 428 7.78 2.96 -11.22
N TYR A 429 6.59 2.57 -11.68
CA TYR A 429 6.20 1.16 -11.79
C TYR A 429 6.98 0.40 -12.87
N HIS A 430 7.17 0.98 -14.06
CA HIS A 430 7.99 0.42 -15.13
C HIS A 430 9.45 0.24 -14.68
N SER A 431 9.98 1.20 -13.91
CA SER A 431 11.30 1.11 -13.26
C SER A 431 11.37 -0.02 -12.23
N LEU A 432 10.31 -0.28 -11.45
CA LEU A 432 10.26 -1.44 -10.57
C LEU A 432 10.12 -2.78 -11.32
N LEU A 433 9.64 -2.79 -12.57
CA LEU A 433 9.54 -3.99 -13.40
C LEU A 433 10.83 -4.30 -14.17
N ASN A 434 11.55 -3.28 -14.64
CA ASN A 434 12.67 -3.41 -15.59
C ASN A 434 14.01 -2.82 -15.11
N GLY A 435 14.01 -2.00 -14.06
CA GLY A 435 15.20 -1.35 -13.51
C GLY A 435 16.06 -2.30 -12.67
N GLY A 436 17.08 -2.88 -13.29
CA GLY A 436 18.01 -3.81 -12.64
C GLY A 436 19.12 -3.12 -11.85
N ASP A 437 18.87 -2.70 -10.61
CA ASP A 437 19.92 -2.38 -9.62
C ASP A 437 19.92 -3.41 -8.46
N GLY A 438 20.19 -4.68 -8.82
CA GLY A 438 20.44 -5.79 -7.89
C GLY A 438 19.19 -6.45 -7.27
N GLY A 439 18.71 -7.60 -7.76
CA GLY A 439 19.19 -8.39 -8.89
C GLY A 439 18.34 -9.65 -9.10
N GLY A 440 18.58 -10.38 -10.18
CA GLY A 440 17.88 -11.62 -10.48
C GLY A 440 18.63 -12.86 -9.98
N ASP A 441 18.22 -13.40 -8.84
CA ASP A 441 18.01 -14.84 -8.67
C ASP A 441 16.89 -15.09 -7.64
N GLY A 442 16.41 -16.31 -7.51
CA GLY A 442 15.17 -16.65 -6.80
C GLY A 442 15.22 -16.52 -5.27
N GLY A 443 14.18 -15.89 -4.70
CA GLY A 443 13.64 -16.32 -3.41
C GLY A 443 14.23 -15.71 -2.12
N GLY A 444 14.29 -14.38 -1.97
CA GLY A 444 14.27 -13.78 -0.63
C GLY A 444 14.73 -12.34 -0.48
N GLY A 445 13.99 -11.56 0.32
CA GLY A 445 14.57 -10.60 1.29
C GLY A 445 15.41 -9.42 0.79
N GLY A 446 14.92 -8.64 -0.20
CA GLY A 446 15.45 -7.29 -0.43
C GLY A 446 15.16 -6.33 0.75
N ASN A 447 15.90 -5.23 0.87
CA ASN A 447 15.68 -4.25 1.93
C ASN A 447 14.29 -3.56 1.73
N PRO A 448 13.40 -3.58 2.73
CA PRO A 448 12.05 -3.03 2.58
C PRO A 448 12.01 -1.50 2.51
N TYR A 449 13.09 -0.81 2.87
CA TYR A 449 13.21 0.65 2.84
C TYR A 449 14.16 1.11 1.74
N THR A 450 13.98 2.35 1.27
CA THR A 450 14.91 3.09 0.42
C THR A 450 15.58 4.25 1.18
N PRO A 451 16.68 4.79 0.64
CA PRO A 451 17.27 6.02 1.15
C PRO A 451 16.33 7.22 1.11
N ALA A 452 15.49 7.33 0.08
CA ALA A 452 14.50 8.39 -0.05
C ALA A 452 13.43 8.30 1.04
N GLU A 453 12.87 7.10 1.31
CA GLU A 453 11.89 6.91 2.39
C GLU A 453 12.50 7.15 3.77
N ALA A 454 13.75 6.71 4.00
CA ALA A 454 14.48 6.98 5.24
C ALA A 454 14.71 8.49 5.44
N CYS A 455 15.03 9.25 4.38
CA CYS A 455 15.14 10.71 4.44
C CYS A 455 13.80 11.46 4.38
N GLY A 456 12.71 10.83 3.96
CA GLY A 456 11.40 11.46 3.77
C GLY A 456 11.27 12.28 2.48
N SER A 457 10.12 12.96 2.32
CA SER A 457 9.73 13.63 1.07
C SER A 457 10.73 14.70 0.61
N GLY A 458 10.85 14.84 -0.71
CA GLY A 458 11.73 15.81 -1.39
C GLY A 458 13.23 15.48 -1.40
N PHE A 459 13.67 14.42 -0.70
CA PHE A 459 15.07 13.98 -0.72
C PHE A 459 15.36 13.04 -1.91
N ASN A 460 16.27 13.45 -2.79
CA ASN A 460 16.71 12.70 -3.97
C ASN A 460 18.15 12.24 -3.79
N VAL A 461 18.49 11.02 -4.22
CA VAL A 461 19.88 10.50 -4.16
C VAL A 461 20.78 11.29 -5.10
N ILE A 462 21.86 11.87 -4.55
CA ILE A 462 22.89 12.60 -5.32
C ILE A 462 24.24 11.88 -5.35
N ASN A 463 24.57 11.05 -4.34
CA ASN A 463 25.74 10.17 -4.39
C ASN A 463 25.52 8.88 -3.58
N SER A 464 26.32 7.83 -3.82
CA SER A 464 26.30 6.60 -3.02
C SER A 464 27.63 5.85 -3.05
N HIS A 465 27.95 5.12 -1.97
CA HIS A 465 29.17 4.34 -1.83
C HIS A 465 28.87 2.92 -1.33
N THR A 466 29.32 1.90 -2.07
CA THR A 466 29.08 0.48 -1.75
C THR A 466 30.04 -0.02 -0.68
N LEU A 467 29.49 -0.62 0.37
CA LEU A 467 30.22 -1.32 1.43
C LEU A 467 30.07 -2.83 1.28
N SER A 468 30.89 -3.60 2.00
CA SER A 468 30.57 -5.02 2.20
C SER A 468 29.32 -5.14 3.08
N GLY A 469 28.25 -5.70 2.55
CA GLY A 469 26.96 -5.85 3.24
C GLY A 469 26.02 -4.62 3.22
N GLY A 470 26.34 -3.56 2.47
CA GLY A 470 25.44 -2.42 2.33
C GLY A 470 25.86 -1.35 1.32
N LYS A 471 25.14 -0.22 1.30
CA LYS A 471 25.49 0.97 0.52
C LYS A 471 25.14 2.23 1.33
N ILE A 472 26.10 3.14 1.48
CA ILE A 472 25.89 4.49 2.04
C ILE A 472 25.30 5.36 0.93
N TYR A 473 24.35 6.24 1.25
CA TYR A 473 23.76 7.18 0.30
C TYR A 473 23.78 8.60 0.86
N LEU A 474 24.06 9.57 -0.01
CA LEU A 474 23.84 11.00 0.20
C LEU A 474 22.65 11.44 -0.63
N LEU A 475 21.75 12.19 0.01
CA LEU A 475 20.52 12.71 -0.58
C LEU A 475 20.40 14.22 -0.37
N TRP A 476 19.85 14.91 -1.36
CA TRP A 476 19.62 16.36 -1.33
C TRP A 476 18.12 16.68 -1.45
N ASN A 477 17.66 17.66 -0.67
CA ASN A 477 16.34 18.26 -0.79
C ASN A 477 16.47 19.76 -1.08
N GLY A 478 16.31 20.12 -2.36
CA GLY A 478 16.47 21.50 -2.85
C GLY A 478 15.42 22.48 -2.32
N SER A 479 14.25 22.00 -1.87
CA SER A 479 13.19 22.84 -1.30
C SER A 479 13.46 23.25 0.15
N SER A 480 14.25 22.46 0.89
CA SER A 480 14.60 22.74 2.29
C SER A 480 16.08 23.07 2.52
N GLY A 481 16.93 22.94 1.49
CA GLY A 481 18.36 23.23 1.58
C GLY A 481 19.14 22.19 2.41
N GLN A 482 18.66 20.95 2.47
CA GLN A 482 19.18 19.92 3.36
C GLN A 482 19.85 18.76 2.63
N ASN A 483 21.04 18.39 3.11
CA ASN A 483 21.66 17.10 2.85
C ASN A 483 21.16 16.07 3.88
N CYS A 484 21.02 14.82 3.45
CA CYS A 484 20.64 13.69 4.29
C CYS A 484 21.52 12.47 3.98
N VAL A 485 22.00 11.77 5.01
CA VAL A 485 22.82 10.55 4.88
C VAL A 485 22.14 9.37 5.56
N VAL A 486 22.15 8.23 4.87
CA VAL A 486 21.72 6.93 5.40
C VAL A 486 22.70 5.83 4.95
N THR A 487 22.78 4.74 5.71
CA THR A 487 23.53 3.54 5.30
C THR A 487 22.58 2.34 5.26
N MET A 488 22.24 1.89 4.05
CA MET A 488 21.30 0.78 3.84
C MET A 488 22.03 -0.56 3.86
N LYS A 489 21.44 -1.56 4.51
CA LYS A 489 21.93 -2.94 4.49
C LYS A 489 21.53 -3.67 3.21
N SER A 490 22.45 -4.46 2.66
CA SER A 490 22.19 -5.45 1.60
C SER A 490 22.41 -6.90 2.07
N SER A 491 23.01 -7.11 3.25
CA SER A 491 23.03 -8.37 4.00
C SER A 491 22.43 -8.20 5.39
N ASP A 492 22.09 -9.30 6.08
CA ASP A 492 21.47 -9.30 7.43
C ASP A 492 20.22 -8.42 7.56
N ILE A 493 19.46 -8.28 6.48
CA ILE A 493 18.22 -7.48 6.42
C ILE A 493 17.18 -8.10 7.37
N GLY A 494 16.65 -7.29 8.28
CA GLY A 494 15.76 -7.71 9.37
C GLY A 494 16.48 -8.03 10.69
N SER A 495 17.72 -8.55 10.62
CA SER A 495 18.51 -8.91 11.81
C SER A 495 19.30 -7.70 12.34
N PRO A 496 19.21 -7.32 13.63
CA PRO A 496 20.03 -6.25 14.18
C PRO A 496 21.53 -6.58 14.09
N SER A 497 22.30 -5.79 13.33
CA SER A 497 23.76 -5.87 13.29
C SER A 497 24.38 -4.48 13.10
N SER A 498 25.67 -4.33 13.40
CA SER A 498 26.35 -3.03 13.47
C SER A 498 26.29 -2.26 12.15
N VAL A 499 25.66 -1.09 12.15
CA VAL A 499 25.60 -0.15 11.03
C VAL A 499 25.81 1.27 11.56
N SER A 500 26.42 2.14 10.77
CA SER A 500 26.48 3.57 11.06
C SER A 500 26.27 4.44 9.82
N ALA A 501 25.80 5.66 10.03
CA ALA A 501 25.76 6.76 9.08
C ALA A 501 26.42 7.99 9.71
N SER A 502 26.99 8.89 8.91
CA SER A 502 27.57 10.15 9.40
C SER A 502 27.50 11.26 8.36
N LEU A 503 27.33 12.49 8.85
CA LEU A 503 27.25 13.71 8.04
C LEU A 503 27.93 14.86 8.81
N GLN A 504 28.73 15.65 8.09
CA GLN A 504 29.37 16.86 8.56
C GLN A 504 29.30 17.93 7.47
N VAL A 505 28.60 19.03 7.71
CA VAL A 505 28.76 20.28 6.95
C VAL A 505 30.12 20.92 7.29
N GLU A 506 30.77 21.55 6.31
CA GLU A 506 32.04 22.24 6.47
C GLU A 506 31.96 23.34 7.56
N GLY A 507 33.02 23.47 8.36
CA GLY A 507 33.01 24.28 9.60
C GLY A 507 32.10 23.75 10.74
N GLY A 508 31.18 22.83 10.44
CA GLY A 508 30.23 22.25 11.37
C GLY A 508 30.75 21.03 12.15
N THR A 509 29.96 20.60 13.13
CA THR A 509 30.21 19.37 13.91
C THR A 509 29.69 18.15 13.15
N LYS A 510 30.51 17.09 13.09
CA LYS A 510 30.10 15.80 12.54
C LYS A 510 29.03 15.15 13.42
N THR A 511 27.86 14.89 12.85
CA THR A 511 26.85 14.02 13.46
C THR A 511 27.10 12.58 12.99
N THR A 512 26.86 11.61 13.86
CA THR A 512 26.98 10.17 13.54
C THR A 512 25.88 9.42 14.28
N ASP A 513 25.20 8.56 13.56
CA ASP A 513 24.21 7.61 14.07
C ASP A 513 24.80 6.21 13.91
N SER A 514 24.78 5.40 14.97
CA SER A 514 25.52 4.14 15.03
C SER A 514 24.97 3.20 16.07
N GLY A 515 24.79 1.94 15.71
CA GLY A 515 24.15 0.93 16.56
C GLY A 515 23.89 -0.38 15.84
N ASN A 516 23.17 -1.29 16.49
CA ASN A 516 22.73 -2.54 15.86
C ASN A 516 21.37 -2.32 15.18
N PHE A 517 21.39 -2.15 13.86
CA PHE A 517 20.20 -1.85 13.06
C PHE A 517 19.75 -3.04 12.21
N SER A 518 18.44 -3.23 12.10
CA SER A 518 17.84 -4.27 11.24
C SER A 518 17.88 -3.94 9.75
N TYR A 519 17.88 -2.66 9.36
CA TYR A 519 17.64 -2.25 7.97
C TYR A 519 18.57 -1.15 7.46
N TYR A 520 18.79 -0.10 8.25
CA TYR A 520 19.69 1.02 7.93
C TYR A 520 20.05 1.81 9.20
N ALA A 521 21.11 2.64 9.12
CA ALA A 521 21.39 3.73 10.05
C ALA A 521 21.12 5.08 9.38
N GLY A 522 20.86 6.13 10.17
CA GLY A 522 20.27 7.39 9.73
C GLY A 522 18.73 7.37 9.83
N PRO A 523 18.03 8.41 9.32
CA PRO A 523 18.56 9.56 8.58
C PRO A 523 19.30 10.57 9.45
N ILE A 524 20.44 11.06 8.96
CA ILE A 524 21.10 12.25 9.51
C ILE A 524 20.90 13.39 8.54
N LYS A 525 20.25 14.47 8.96
CA LYS A 525 19.96 15.66 8.14
C LYS A 525 20.73 16.87 8.65
N GLN A 526 21.35 17.62 7.75
CA GLN A 526 21.96 18.93 8.03
C GLN A 526 21.69 19.90 6.87
N SER A 527 21.36 21.16 7.18
CA SER A 527 21.21 22.22 6.17
C SER A 527 22.58 22.68 5.66
N ALA A 528 22.75 22.82 4.34
CA ALA A 528 24.07 22.91 3.71
C ALA A 528 24.10 23.70 2.37
N SER A 529 23.15 24.62 2.14
CA SER A 529 22.87 25.17 0.80
C SER A 529 24.02 25.87 0.08
N ASN A 530 25.10 26.26 0.77
CA ASN A 530 26.28 26.89 0.16
C ASN A 530 27.60 26.26 0.65
N ASP A 531 27.53 25.14 1.37
CA ASP A 531 28.63 24.59 2.16
C ASP A 531 28.95 23.16 1.70
N CYS A 532 30.23 22.79 1.67
CA CYS A 532 30.60 21.41 1.36
C CYS A 532 30.12 20.43 2.46
N VAL A 533 29.75 19.21 2.08
CA VAL A 533 29.42 18.13 3.02
C VAL A 533 30.42 16.99 2.93
N LYS A 534 30.70 16.41 4.09
CA LYS A 534 31.38 15.13 4.24
C LYS A 534 30.40 14.11 4.78
N TRP A 535 30.37 12.93 4.17
CA TRP A 535 29.40 11.89 4.46
C TRP A 535 30.08 10.52 4.48
N GLY A 536 29.51 9.58 5.23
CA GLY A 536 30.11 8.26 5.41
C GLY A 536 29.27 7.34 6.27
N GLY A 537 29.78 6.15 6.54
CA GLY A 537 29.08 5.14 7.33
C GLY A 537 29.80 3.80 7.40
N SER A 538 29.14 2.81 7.98
CA SER A 538 29.67 1.44 8.08
C SER A 538 28.57 0.36 8.06
N VAL A 539 28.94 -0.86 7.67
CA VAL A 539 28.20 -2.10 7.93
C VAL A 539 29.21 -3.14 8.41
N GLY A 540 29.01 -3.68 9.62
CA GLY A 540 29.96 -4.54 10.29
C GLY A 540 31.35 -3.90 10.37
N ASN A 541 32.35 -4.57 9.79
CA ASN A 541 33.74 -4.10 9.73
C ASN A 541 34.07 -3.29 8.46
N SER A 542 33.10 -3.08 7.56
CA SER A 542 33.28 -2.29 6.33
C SER A 542 32.83 -0.86 6.58
N SER A 543 33.73 0.12 6.43
CA SER A 543 33.44 1.54 6.62
C SER A 543 34.06 2.41 5.52
N TRP A 544 33.43 3.54 5.23
CA TRP A 544 33.94 4.54 4.29
C TRP A 544 33.45 5.95 4.66
N GLU A 545 34.22 6.96 4.29
CA GLU A 545 33.92 8.38 4.49
C GLU A 545 34.55 9.20 3.36
N SER A 546 33.83 10.24 2.91
CA SER A 546 34.20 11.08 1.78
C SER A 546 35.27 12.14 2.15
N PRO A 547 35.86 12.84 1.16
CA PRO A 547 36.35 14.21 1.37
C PRO A 547 35.17 15.17 1.67
N PHE A 548 35.42 16.47 1.78
CA PHE A 548 34.34 17.45 1.63
C PHE A 548 33.99 17.58 0.13
N GLU A 549 32.71 17.41 -0.21
CA GLU A 549 32.17 17.41 -1.59
C GLU A 549 30.72 17.96 -1.61
N HIS A 550 30.09 18.04 -2.78
CA HIS A 550 28.71 18.60 -2.99
C HIS A 550 28.51 20.01 -2.43
N CYS A 551 29.49 20.88 -2.68
CA CYS A 551 29.51 22.27 -2.24
C CYS A 551 28.54 23.15 -3.04
N GLY A 552 27.26 23.15 -2.67
CA GLY A 552 26.21 24.11 -3.08
C GLY A 552 26.19 24.58 -4.55
N SER A 553 25.49 23.84 -5.42
CA SER A 553 25.15 24.27 -6.80
C SER A 553 23.81 23.70 -7.26
#